data_AF-A0A8T4T3I9-F1
#
_entry.id   AF-A0A8T4T3I9-F1
#
_cell.length_a   1.000
_cell.length_b   1.000
_cell.length_c   1.000
_cell.angle_alpha   90.00
_cell.angle_beta   90.00
_cell.angle_gamma   90.00
#
_symmetry.space_group_name_H-M   'P 1'
#
loop_
_entity.id
_entity.type
_entity.pdbx_description
1 polymer ?
#
loop_
_entity_poly.entity_id
_entity_poly.type
_entity_poly.pdbx_seq_one_letter_code
_entity_poly.pdbx_strand_id
1 'polypeptide(L)'
;MEDKNSKKIEGTYFDIDIDKPKEVEAERGPWVMDPNGYFLIRIDYKNQKLEVAFCNSDNKMLKIVKGDHPLPIYYTIDRLKLISRIICSR
;
A
#
# COMPACT_ATOMS: atom_id res chain seq x y z
N MET A 1 -28.46 7.92 -24.06
CA MET A 1 -27.42 8.87 -23.62
C MET A 1 -26.40 8.03 -22.88
N GLU A 2 -25.27 7.74 -23.52
CA GLU A 2 -24.22 6.89 -22.93
C GLU A 2 -23.35 7.73 -22.00
N ASP A 3 -23.33 7.36 -20.71
CA ASP A 3 -22.45 7.97 -19.72
C ASP A 3 -20.99 7.57 -20.02
N LYS A 4 -20.33 8.37 -20.86
CA LYS A 4 -18.91 8.26 -21.17
C LYS A 4 -18.09 8.75 -19.98
N ASN A 5 -17.88 7.88 -18.99
CA ASN A 5 -16.70 7.99 -18.13
C ASN A 5 -16.34 6.62 -17.54
N SER A 6 -15.95 5.67 -18.39
CA SER A 6 -15.22 4.48 -17.93
C SER A 6 -13.85 4.93 -17.44
N LYS A 7 -13.72 5.26 -16.16
CA LYS A 7 -12.46 5.69 -15.55
C LYS A 7 -11.54 4.47 -15.46
N LYS A 8 -10.72 4.25 -16.47
CA LYS A 8 -9.58 3.32 -16.41
C LYS A 8 -8.38 4.06 -15.85
N ILE A 9 -7.64 3.46 -14.93
CA ILE A 9 -6.27 3.92 -14.62
C ILE A 9 -5.35 3.13 -15.53
N GLU A 10 -4.67 3.83 -16.43
CA GLU A 10 -3.58 3.24 -17.22
C GLU A 10 -2.45 2.86 -16.27
N GLY A 11 -2.14 1.57 -16.22
CA GLY A 11 -1.03 1.07 -15.43
C GLY A 11 0.17 0.77 -16.30
N THR A 12 1.37 0.80 -15.72
CA THR A 12 2.62 0.46 -16.43
C THR A 12 2.64 -0.99 -16.93
N TYR A 13 1.91 -1.89 -16.28
CA TYR A 13 1.87 -3.32 -16.61
C TYR A 13 0.46 -3.82 -16.94
N PHE A 14 -0.57 -3.30 -16.27
CA PHE A 14 -1.97 -3.66 -16.47
C PHE A 14 -2.85 -2.44 -16.26
N ASP A 15 -3.87 -2.26 -17.09
CA ASP A 15 -4.91 -1.27 -16.86
C ASP A 15 -5.80 -1.71 -15.70
N ILE A 16 -6.15 -0.75 -14.84
CA ILE A 16 -7.05 -0.98 -13.71
C ILE A 16 -8.43 -0.47 -14.12
N ASP A 17 -9.39 -1.38 -14.20
CA ASP A 17 -10.80 -1.04 -14.39
C ASP A 17 -11.40 -0.61 -13.06
N ILE A 18 -11.87 0.64 -12.98
CA ILE A 18 -12.53 1.19 -11.81
C ILE A 18 -14.04 1.11 -11.99
N ASP A 19 -14.55 -0.10 -12.25
CA ASP A 19 -16.00 -0.31 -12.29
C ASP A 19 -16.55 -0.31 -10.86
N LYS A 20 -17.11 0.83 -10.46
CA LYS A 20 -17.85 1.06 -9.20
C LYS A 20 -17.10 0.55 -7.95
N PRO A 21 -15.97 1.20 -7.58
CA PRO A 21 -15.27 0.88 -6.35
C PRO A 21 -16.20 1.10 -5.15
N LYS A 22 -16.22 0.15 -4.22
CA LYS A 22 -16.87 0.35 -2.93
C LYS A 22 -15.93 1.16 -2.04
N GLU A 23 -16.32 2.38 -1.73
CA GLU A 23 -15.66 3.16 -0.70
C GLU A 23 -16.02 2.57 0.68
N VAL A 24 -15.00 2.30 1.49
CA VAL A 24 -15.15 1.76 2.84
C VAL A 24 -14.40 2.69 3.78
N GLU A 25 -15.08 3.17 4.83
CA GLU A 25 -14.43 3.95 5.87
C GLU A 25 -13.59 3.05 6.78
N ALA A 26 -12.42 3.55 7.20
CA ALA A 26 -11.53 2.80 8.06
C ALA A 26 -12.06 2.76 9.49
N GLU A 27 -12.34 1.57 10.01
CA GLU A 27 -12.76 1.36 11.39
C GLU A 27 -11.63 0.75 12.22
N ARG A 28 -11.60 1.09 13.51
CA ARG A 28 -10.69 0.46 14.47
C ARG A 28 -11.19 -0.95 14.79
N GLY A 29 -10.65 -1.94 14.10
CA GLY A 29 -10.89 -3.35 14.38
C GLY A 29 -9.97 -3.94 15.47
N PRO A 30 -10.20 -5.21 15.88
CA PRO A 30 -9.32 -5.97 16.78
C PRO A 30 -8.00 -6.40 16.11
N TRP A 31 -7.49 -5.60 15.16
CA TRP A 31 -6.35 -5.96 14.34
C TRP A 31 -5.12 -6.22 15.20
N VAL A 32 -4.57 -7.43 15.07
CA VAL A 32 -3.29 -7.80 15.64
C VAL A 32 -2.22 -7.34 14.65
N MET A 33 -1.28 -6.55 15.16
CA MET A 33 -0.15 -6.07 14.37
C MET A 33 0.62 -7.24 13.76
N ASP A 34 1.12 -7.08 12.53
CA ASP A 34 2.02 -8.06 11.93
C ASP A 34 3.23 -8.26 12.87
N PRO A 35 3.70 -9.50 13.09
CA PRO A 35 4.82 -9.76 13.99
C PRO A 35 6.09 -8.98 13.67
N ASN A 36 6.28 -8.61 12.40
CA ASN A 36 7.42 -7.79 11.98
C ASN A 36 7.21 -6.29 12.26
N GLY A 37 5.95 -5.83 12.31
CA GLY A 37 5.62 -4.44 12.63
C GLY A 37 4.49 -3.86 11.79
N TYR A 38 4.58 -2.58 11.44
CA TYR A 38 3.55 -1.88 10.69
C TYR A 38 4.13 -0.79 9.80
N PHE A 39 3.30 -0.26 8.89
CA PHE A 39 3.70 0.79 7.97
C PHE A 39 2.98 2.11 8.25
N LEU A 40 3.72 3.21 8.12
CA LEU A 40 3.17 4.56 8.03
C LEU A 40 3.27 5.00 6.57
N ILE A 41 2.15 5.44 6.01
CA ILE A 41 2.06 5.86 4.61
C ILE A 41 1.81 7.37 4.57
N ARG A 42 2.60 8.09 3.79
CA ARG A 42 2.35 9.51 3.51
C ARG A 42 2.65 9.84 2.05
N ILE A 43 2.03 10.91 1.58
CA ILE A 43 2.38 11.54 0.31
C ILE A 43 3.30 12.72 0.62
N ASP A 44 4.51 12.69 0.08
CA ASP A 44 5.38 13.87 0.05
C ASP A 44 4.96 14.76 -1.13
N TYR A 45 4.07 15.72 -0.86
CA TYR A 45 3.55 16.63 -1.86
C TYR A 45 4.63 17.52 -2.50
N LYS A 46 5.76 17.77 -1.81
CA LYS A 46 6.83 18.60 -2.34
C LYS A 46 7.58 17.88 -3.46
N ASN A 47 7.87 16.60 -3.25
CA ASN A 47 8.60 15.78 -4.22
C ASN A 47 7.68 14.91 -5.08
N GLN A 48 6.37 14.95 -4.84
CA GLN A 48 5.34 14.11 -5.46
C GLN A 48 5.65 12.60 -5.33
N LYS A 49 6.18 12.18 -4.17
CA LYS A 49 6.57 10.79 -3.90
C LYS A 49 5.60 10.15 -2.90
N LEU A 50 5.29 8.88 -3.10
CA LEU A 50 4.69 8.04 -2.06
C LEU A 50 5.81 7.56 -1.14
N GLU A 51 5.63 7.76 0.17
CA GLU A 51 6.57 7.29 1.18
C GLU A 51 5.90 6.30 2.12
N VAL A 52 6.57 5.17 2.32
CA VAL A 52 6.13 4.09 3.20
C VAL A 52 7.25 3.82 4.20
N ALA A 53 7.02 4.22 5.45
CA ALA A 53 7.94 3.98 6.55
C ALA A 53 7.56 2.70 7.30
N PHE A 54 8.54 1.84 7.57
CA PHE A 54 8.36 0.61 8.34
C PHE A 54 8.78 0.84 9.80
N CYS A 55 7.86 0.53 10.72
CA CYS A 55 8.06 0.60 12.16
C CYS A 55 8.03 -0.80 12.75
N ASN A 56 8.94 -1.10 13.68
CA ASN A 56 8.90 -2.35 14.44
C ASN A 56 7.87 -2.28 15.59
N SER A 57 7.74 -3.39 16.34
CA SER A 57 6.87 -3.49 17.52
C SER A 57 7.21 -2.50 18.64
N ASP A 58 8.44 -1.99 18.69
CA ASP A 58 8.86 -0.95 19.66
C ASP A 58 8.55 0.47 19.17
N ASN A 59 7.77 0.62 18.09
CA ASN A 59 7.47 1.89 17.42
C ASN A 59 8.70 2.64 16.90
N LYS A 60 9.80 1.92 16.61
CA LYS A 60 10.99 2.50 15.98
C LYS A 60 10.90 2.39 14.47
N MET A 61 11.03 3.52 13.79
CA MET A 61 11.11 3.57 12.33
C MET A 61 12.47 3.02 11.88
N LEU A 62 12.45 1.93 11.11
CA LEU A 62 13.67 1.25 10.68
C LEU A 62 14.03 1.55 9.21
N LYS A 63 13.03 1.73 8.35
CA LYS A 63 13.24 1.93 6.91
C LYS A 63 12.18 2.87 6.34
N ILE A 64 12.56 3.65 5.34
CA ILE A 64 11.64 4.46 4.52
C ILE A 64 11.82 4.03 3.07
N VAL A 65 10.76 3.53 2.46
CA VAL A 65 10.71 3.21 1.03
C VAL A 65 9.98 4.35 0.33
N LYS A 66 10.60 4.94 -0.70
CA LYS A 66 10.01 6.03 -1.49
C LYS A 66 9.91 5.61 -2.95
N GLY A 67 8.86 6.03 -3.62
CA GLY A 67 8.67 5.76 -5.05
C GLY A 67 7.57 6.62 -5.66
N ASP A 68 7.58 6.69 -6.98
CA ASP A 68 6.55 7.39 -7.76
C ASP A 68 5.29 6.54 -7.94
N HIS A 69 5.48 5.22 -7.97
CA HIS A 69 4.41 4.24 -8.19
C HIS A 69 4.35 3.24 -7.03
N PRO A 70 3.14 2.75 -6.68
CA PRO A 70 2.94 1.80 -5.59
C PRO A 70 3.60 0.45 -5.86
N LEU A 71 3.64 -0.01 -7.12
CA LEU A 71 4.14 -1.33 -7.47
C LEU A 71 5.64 -1.53 -7.15
N PRO A 72 6.55 -0.60 -7.52
CA PRO A 72 7.94 -0.61 -7.03
C PRO A 72 8.10 -0.62 -5.50
N ILE A 73 7.19 0.06 -4.79
CA ILE A 73 7.20 0.08 -3.32
C ILE A 73 6.86 -1.30 -2.78
N TYR A 74 5.81 -1.96 -3.29
CA TYR A 74 5.45 -3.33 -2.93
C TYR A 74 6.59 -4.32 -3.20
N TYR A 75 7.20 -4.27 -4.39
CA TYR A 75 8.35 -5.14 -4.70
C TYR A 75 9.53 -4.90 -3.76
N THR A 76 9.75 -3.64 -3.36
CA THR A 76 10.82 -3.33 -2.40
C THR A 76 10.50 -3.85 -1.00
N ILE A 77 9.25 -3.74 -0.55
CA ILE A 77 8.78 -4.27 0.74
C ILE A 77 8.95 -5.80 0.80
N ASP A 78 8.53 -6.52 -0.24
CA ASP A 78 8.69 -7.98 -0.32
C ASP A 78 10.16 -8.40 -0.41
N ARG A 79 10.96 -7.75 -1.28
CA ARG A 79 12.40 -8.01 -1.40
C ARG A 79 13.15 -7.83 -0.07
N LEU A 80 12.71 -6.87 0.74
CA LEU A 80 13.29 -6.58 2.06
C LEU A 80 12.68 -7.44 3.18
N LYS A 81 11.70 -8.30 2.87
CA LYS A 81 10.99 -9.17 3.82
C LYS A 81 10.43 -8.42 5.03
N LEU A 82 9.79 -7.26 4.79
CA LEU A 82 9.26 -6.41 5.87
C LEU A 82 7.87 -6.85 6.36
N ILE A 83 7.18 -7.67 5.58
CA ILE A 83 5.89 -8.28 5.94
C ILE A 83 6.10 -9.73 6.33
N SER A 84 5.39 -10.21 7.35
CA SER A 84 5.31 -11.65 7.55
C SER A 84 4.53 -12.24 6.37
N ARG A 85 5.02 -13.31 5.77
CA ARG A 85 4.17 -14.06 4.83
C ARG A 85 3.05 -14.64 5.66
N ILE A 86 1.80 -14.25 5.38
CA ILE A 86 0.63 -14.94 5.93
C ILE A 86 0.71 -16.38 5.38
N ILE A 87 1.30 -17.27 6.16
CA ILE A 87 1.14 -18.70 5.95
C ILE A 87 -0.30 -18.95 6.37
N CYS A 88 -1.20 -19.06 5.39
CA CYS A 88 -2.50 -19.65 5.66
C CYS A 88 -2.22 -21.08 6.14
N SER A 89 -2.33 -21.32 7.44
CA SER A 89 -2.29 -22.67 8.00
C SER A 89 -3.42 -23.44 7.34
N ARG A 90 -3.06 -24.40 6.50
CA ARG A 90 -3.99 -25.36 5.88
C ARG A 90 -4.62 -26.25 6.93
#